data_AF-A0A523Y023-F1
#
_entry.id   AF-A0A523Y023-F1
#
_cell.length_a   1.000
_cell.length_b   1.000
_cell.length_c   1.000
_cell.angle_alpha   90.00
_cell.angle_beta   90.00
_cell.angle_gamma   90.00
#
_symmetry.space_group_name_H-M   'P 1'
#
loop_
_entity.id
_entity.type
_entity.pdbx_description
1 polymer ?
#
loop_
_entity_poly.entity_id
_entity_poly.type
_entity_poly.pdbx_seq_one_letter_code
_entity_poly.pdbx_strand_id
1 'polypeptide(L)'
;MCPITKSAKKALRQSKKRRGRNIQKKKIIKKLLKEIKNLVSETTTRPPHPPTEGGPLKIEEAKKLLPQVYKLLDKAAKTGLIKKNTVARKKSRITKLINKSQQ
;
A
#
# COMPACT_ATOMS: atom_id res chain seq x y z
N MET A 1 5.20 25.76 -20.48
CA MET A 1 4.83 27.18 -20.32
C MET A 1 5.10 27.66 -18.90
N CYS A 2 5.67 28.86 -18.76
CA CYS A 2 5.99 29.47 -17.45
C CYS A 2 4.78 30.31 -16.95
N PRO A 3 4.41 30.29 -15.66
CA PRO A 3 3.29 31.08 -15.17
C PRO A 3 3.59 32.58 -15.20
N ILE A 4 2.70 33.38 -15.78
CA ILE A 4 2.89 34.84 -15.94
C ILE A 4 2.40 35.60 -14.71
N THR A 5 1.18 35.33 -14.25
CA THR A 5 0.55 36.04 -13.12
C THR A 5 1.13 35.63 -11.75
N LYS A 6 1.08 36.55 -10.77
CA LYS A 6 1.58 36.32 -9.39
C LYS A 6 0.86 35.14 -8.72
N SER A 7 -0.45 35.02 -8.94
CA SER A 7 -1.29 33.91 -8.43
C SER A 7 -0.87 32.57 -9.02
N ALA A 8 -0.63 32.50 -10.33
CA ALA A 8 -0.20 31.28 -11.01
C ALA A 8 1.20 30.83 -10.56
N LYS A 9 2.15 31.77 -10.39
CA LYS A 9 3.48 31.48 -9.82
C LYS A 9 3.36 30.88 -8.41
N LYS A 10 2.49 31.43 -7.55
CA LYS A 10 2.23 30.91 -6.19
C LYS A 10 1.60 29.52 -6.22
N ALA A 11 0.60 29.30 -7.07
CA ALA A 11 -0.06 28.01 -7.24
C ALA A 11 0.93 26.92 -7.68
N LEU A 12 1.85 27.24 -8.60
CA LEU A 12 2.91 26.33 -9.04
C LEU A 12 3.87 25.94 -7.89
N ARG A 13 4.26 26.88 -7.04
CA ARG A 13 5.09 26.57 -5.84
C ARG A 13 4.34 25.64 -4.88
N GLN A 14 3.07 25.93 -4.62
CA GLN A 14 2.24 25.11 -3.73
C GLN A 14 2.04 23.71 -4.29
N SER A 15 1.76 23.58 -5.59
CA SER A 15 1.53 22.29 -6.24
C SER A 15 2.79 21.42 -6.21
N LYS A 16 3.98 21.98 -6.48
CA LYS A 16 5.26 21.28 -6.35
C LYS A 16 5.48 20.75 -4.93
N LYS A 17 5.28 21.59 -3.90
CA LYS A 17 5.44 21.19 -2.49
C LYS A 17 4.44 20.11 -2.07
N ARG A 18 3.18 20.21 -2.51
CA ARG A 18 2.14 19.19 -2.26
C ARG A 18 2.45 17.88 -2.97
N ARG A 19 2.90 17.95 -4.23
CA ARG A 19 3.29 16.79 -5.05
C ARG A 19 4.41 15.99 -4.38
N GLY A 20 5.46 16.64 -3.90
CA GLY A 20 6.57 15.97 -3.20
C GLY A 20 6.08 15.13 -2.00
N ARG A 21 5.28 15.74 -1.12
CA ARG A 21 4.69 15.04 0.05
C ARG A 21 3.76 13.89 -0.37
N ASN A 22 2.95 14.10 -1.40
CA ASN A 22 2.01 13.09 -1.88
C ASN A 22 2.73 11.89 -2.51
N ILE A 23 3.83 12.11 -3.23
CA ILE A 23 4.66 11.05 -3.80
C ILE A 23 5.26 10.18 -2.69
N GLN A 24 5.85 10.79 -1.66
CA GLN A 24 6.45 10.06 -0.54
C GLN A 24 5.41 9.15 0.14
N LYS A 25 4.24 9.70 0.51
CA LYS A 25 3.16 8.92 1.12
C LYS A 25 2.66 7.78 0.23
N LYS A 26 2.51 8.03 -1.08
CA LYS A 26 2.11 6.99 -2.05
C LYS A 26 3.16 5.87 -2.15
N LYS A 27 4.46 6.21 -2.13
CA LYS A 27 5.55 5.22 -2.14
C LYS A 27 5.51 4.33 -0.90
N ILE A 28 5.33 4.90 0.29
CA ILE A 28 5.22 4.15 1.56
C ILE A 28 4.06 3.15 1.49
N ILE A 29 2.87 3.60 1.08
CA ILE A 29 1.70 2.72 0.93
C ILE A 29 1.98 1.62 -0.09
N LYS A 30 2.58 1.94 -1.24
CA LYS A 30 2.90 0.95 -2.28
C LYS A 30 3.93 -0.08 -1.78
N LYS A 31 4.94 0.34 -1.01
CA LYS A 31 5.95 -0.54 -0.42
C LYS A 31 5.30 -1.56 0.51
N LEU A 32 4.50 -1.09 1.47
CA LEU A 32 3.81 -1.95 2.45
C LEU A 32 2.85 -2.94 1.76
N LEU A 33 2.14 -2.50 0.72
CA LEU A 33 1.27 -3.38 -0.07
C LEU A 33 2.06 -4.44 -0.85
N LYS A 34 3.25 -4.11 -1.34
CA LYS A 34 4.13 -5.05 -2.04
C LYS A 34 4.71 -6.06 -1.06
N GLU A 35 5.10 -5.62 0.12
CA GLU A 35 5.61 -6.48 1.21
C GLU A 35 4.59 -7.56 1.58
N ILE A 36 3.33 -7.20 1.82
CA ILE A 36 2.27 -8.19 2.08
C ILE A 36 2.06 -9.13 0.89
N LYS A 37 2.09 -8.60 -0.33
CA LYS A 37 1.96 -9.45 -1.52
C LYS A 37 3.13 -10.43 -1.64
N ASN A 38 4.34 -9.99 -1.34
CA ASN A 38 5.55 -10.81 -1.37
C ASN A 38 5.49 -11.92 -0.33
N LEU A 39 5.14 -11.58 0.93
CA LEU A 39 4.99 -12.55 2.02
C LEU A 39 3.98 -13.65 1.66
N VAL A 40 2.89 -13.30 0.98
CA VAL A 40 1.89 -14.27 0.51
C VAL A 40 2.33 -15.01 -0.76
N SER A 41 3.18 -14.44 -1.61
CA SER A 41 3.70 -15.17 -2.78
C SER A 41 4.85 -16.12 -2.42
N GLU A 42 5.65 -15.78 -1.42
CA GLU A 42 6.76 -16.60 -0.93
C GLU A 42 6.28 -17.92 -0.31
N THR A 43 5.01 -18.01 0.11
CA THR A 43 4.41 -19.29 0.50
C THR A 43 4.12 -20.20 -0.70
N THR A 44 3.94 -19.64 -1.90
CA THR A 44 3.62 -20.39 -3.12
C THR A 44 4.83 -20.83 -3.94
N THR A 45 6.00 -20.18 -3.78
CA THR A 45 7.25 -20.60 -4.42
C THR A 45 7.85 -21.79 -3.66
N ARG A 46 7.51 -23.00 -4.13
CA ARG A 46 8.16 -24.27 -3.73
C ARG A 46 9.69 -24.13 -3.88
N PRO A 47 10.50 -24.34 -2.82
CA PRO A 47 11.92 -24.63 -3.02
C PRO A 47 12.08 -25.94 -3.83
N PRO A 48 13.15 -26.13 -4.62
CA PRO A 48 13.26 -27.26 -5.56
C PRO A 48 13.47 -28.65 -4.92
N HIS A 49 13.45 -28.79 -3.58
CA HIS A 49 13.70 -30.05 -2.88
C HIS A 49 12.97 -30.06 -1.51
N PRO A 50 12.89 -31.23 -0.82
CA PRO A 50 11.68 -31.76 -0.17
C PRO A 50 11.11 -30.85 0.95
N PRO A 51 9.84 -31.04 1.33
CA PRO A 51 9.02 -29.99 1.97
C PRO A 51 9.55 -29.65 3.37
N THR A 52 10.41 -28.64 3.45
CA THR A 52 10.76 -28.01 4.72
C THR A 52 9.61 -27.08 5.08
N GLU A 53 8.61 -27.66 5.74
CA GLU A 53 7.61 -27.04 6.62
C GLU A 53 7.49 -25.51 6.53
N GLY A 54 7.06 -25.02 5.35
CA GLY A 54 6.70 -23.62 5.12
C GLY A 54 5.36 -23.31 5.77
N GLY A 55 5.29 -23.49 7.09
CA GLY A 55 4.09 -23.48 7.91
C GLY A 55 3.44 -22.10 8.14
N PRO A 56 2.41 -22.05 9.01
CA PRO A 56 1.49 -20.92 9.27
C PRO A 56 2.11 -19.56 9.64
N LEU A 57 3.41 -19.55 9.97
CA LEU A 57 4.16 -18.37 10.44
C LEU A 57 4.08 -17.17 9.49
N LYS A 58 4.22 -17.38 8.17
CA LYS A 58 4.19 -16.26 7.19
C LYS A 58 2.80 -15.67 6.99
N ILE A 59 1.75 -16.48 7.15
CA ILE A 59 0.37 -16.01 7.08
C ILE A 59 0.04 -15.19 8.33
N GLU A 60 0.54 -15.61 9.49
CA GLU A 60 0.42 -14.84 10.74
C GLU A 60 1.16 -13.51 10.67
N GLU A 61 2.35 -13.47 10.08
CA GLU A 61 3.09 -12.22 9.82
C GLU A 61 2.31 -11.27 8.91
N ALA A 62 1.72 -11.80 7.82
CA ALA A 62 0.84 -11.02 6.95
C ALA A 62 -0.38 -10.48 7.70
N LYS A 63 -0.97 -11.25 8.63
CA LYS A 63 -2.06 -10.80 9.50
C LYS A 63 -1.62 -9.71 10.47
N LYS A 64 -0.41 -9.80 11.04
CA LYS A 64 0.16 -8.76 11.92
C LYS A 64 0.37 -7.42 11.20
N LEU A 65 0.65 -7.44 9.89
CA LEU A 65 0.81 -6.21 9.09
C LEU A 65 -0.51 -5.56 8.67
N LEU A 66 -1.64 -6.28 8.69
CA LEU A 66 -2.96 -5.75 8.28
C LEU A 66 -3.40 -4.48 9.03
N PRO A 67 -3.32 -4.40 10.38
CA PRO A 67 -3.71 -3.19 11.12
C PRO A 67 -2.91 -1.96 10.69
N GLN A 68 -1.62 -2.13 10.41
CA GLN A 68 -0.76 -1.04 9.95
C GLN A 68 -1.17 -0.53 8.57
N VAL A 69 -1.50 -1.43 7.65
CA VAL A 69 -2.03 -1.08 6.32
C VAL A 69 -3.34 -0.31 6.44
N TYR A 70 -4.26 -0.79 7.27
CA TYR A 70 -5.55 -0.15 7.47
C TYR A 70 -5.38 1.27 8.01
N LYS A 71 -4.58 1.43 9.05
CA LYS A 71 -4.25 2.74 9.63
C LYS A 71 -3.68 3.70 8.57
N LEU A 72 -2.75 3.23 7.73
CA LEU A 72 -2.15 4.03 6.67
C LEU A 72 -3.16 4.40 5.57
N LEU A 73 -3.98 3.45 5.14
CA LEU A 73 -5.01 3.67 4.11
C LEU A 73 -6.10 4.63 4.60
N ASP A 74 -6.53 4.52 5.85
CA ASP A 74 -7.57 5.39 6.42
C ASP A 74 -7.06 6.81 6.63
N LYS A 75 -5.81 6.97 7.08
CA LYS A 75 -5.14 8.28 7.10
C LYS A 75 -5.00 8.88 5.70
N ALA A 76 -4.74 8.07 4.69
CA ALA A 76 -4.67 8.52 3.30
C ALA A 76 -6.05 8.95 2.76
N ALA A 77 -7.14 8.32 3.21
CA ALA A 77 -8.50 8.76 2.93
C ALA A 77 -8.83 10.08 3.62
N LYS A 78 -8.54 10.20 4.92
CA LYS A 78 -8.80 11.42 5.73
C LYS A 78 -8.10 12.65 5.16
N THR A 79 -6.86 12.48 4.71
CA THR A 79 -6.06 13.58 4.14
C THR A 79 -6.37 13.89 2.68
N GLY A 80 -7.34 13.19 2.07
CA GLY A 80 -7.73 13.40 0.66
C GLY A 80 -6.68 12.93 -0.35
N LEU A 81 -5.67 12.16 0.06
CA LEU A 81 -4.63 11.65 -0.84
C LEU A 81 -5.19 10.55 -1.76
N ILE A 82 -6.11 9.73 -1.25
CA ILE A 82 -6.77 8.65 -1.97
C ILE A 82 -8.28 8.73 -1.71
N LYS A 83 -9.12 8.59 -2.75
CA LYS A 83 -10.58 8.57 -2.60
C LYS A 83 -11.04 7.38 -1.74
N LYS A 84 -12.11 7.57 -0.96
CA LYS A 84 -12.69 6.58 -0.03
C LYS A 84 -12.92 5.22 -0.71
N ASN A 85 -13.53 5.20 -1.90
CA ASN A 85 -13.82 3.96 -2.63
C ASN A 85 -12.55 3.22 -3.07
N THR A 86 -11.48 3.94 -3.41
CA THR A 86 -10.20 3.31 -3.75
C THR A 86 -9.54 2.68 -2.53
N VAL A 87 -9.68 3.29 -1.35
CA VAL A 87 -9.24 2.71 -0.09
C VAL A 87 -10.04 1.45 0.24
N ALA A 88 -11.37 1.50 0.16
CA ALA A 88 -12.24 0.34 0.39
C ALA A 88 -11.88 -0.85 -0.51
N ARG A 89 -11.70 -0.60 -1.81
CA ARG A 89 -11.26 -1.64 -2.78
C ARG A 89 -9.90 -2.23 -2.42
N LYS A 90 -8.95 -1.41 -1.97
CA LYS A 90 -7.62 -1.89 -1.56
C LYS A 90 -7.69 -2.77 -0.32
N LYS A 91 -8.47 -2.39 0.70
CA LYS A 91 -8.69 -3.22 1.89
C LYS A 91 -9.28 -4.57 1.51
N SER A 92 -10.37 -4.57 0.73
CA SER A 92 -11.04 -5.79 0.28
C SER A 92 -10.13 -6.72 -0.53
N ARG A 93 -9.29 -6.19 -1.41
CA ARG A 93 -8.37 -7.02 -2.21
C ARG A 93 -7.31 -7.71 -1.36
N ILE A 94 -6.78 -7.03 -0.34
CA ILE A 94 -5.73 -7.61 0.53
C ILE A 94 -6.33 -8.72 1.40
N THR A 95 -7.50 -8.48 1.99
CA THR A 95 -8.16 -9.51 2.81
C THR A 95 -8.54 -10.73 1.98
N LYS A 96 -9.11 -10.54 0.78
CA LYS A 96 -9.41 -11.65 -0.13
C LYS A 96 -8.17 -12.46 -0.47
N LEU A 97 -7.02 -11.79 -0.69
CA LEU A 97 -5.77 -12.45 -1.02
C LEU A 97 -5.24 -13.29 0.15
N ILE A 98 -5.30 -12.77 1.37
CA ILE A 98 -4.90 -13.53 2.57
C ILE A 98 -5.85 -14.71 2.78
N ASN A 99 -7.16 -14.49 2.75
CA ASN A 99 -8.16 -15.55 2.97
C ASN A 99 -8.07 -16.65 1.91
N LYS A 100 -7.85 -16.31 0.64
CA LYS A 100 -7.65 -17.30 -0.44
C LYS A 100 -6.41 -18.17 -0.20
N SER A 101 -5.40 -17.64 0.47
CA SER A 101 -4.17 -18.39 0.78
C SER A 101 -4.27 -19.17 2.10
N GLN A 102 -5.36 -19.01 2.85
CA GLN A 102 -5.66 -19.78 4.06
C GLN A 102 -6.56 -21.00 3.80
N GLN A 103 -7.30 -21.01 2.68
CA GLN A 103 -8.11 -22.14 2.21
C GLN A 103 -7.25 -23.05 1.34
#